data_AF-A0A2N5ZDZ5-F1
#
_entry.id   AF-A0A2N5ZDZ5-F1
#
_cell.length_a   1.000
_cell.length_b   1.000
_cell.length_c   1.000
_cell.angle_alpha   90.00
_cell.angle_beta   90.00
_cell.angle_gamma   90.00
#
_symmetry.space_group_name_H-M   'P 1'
#
loop_
_entity.id
_entity.type
_entity.pdbx_description
1 polymer ?
#
loop_
_entity_poly.entity_id
_entity_poly.type
_entity_poly.pdbx_seq_one_letter_code
_entity_poly.pdbx_strand_id
1 'polypeptide(L)'
;MRFALSSEHMQKILIFVSTGRCGTTRLGEILREKLPADKYQVEHQVSISRLANVLGNLMYYIGNSERIKKWIFNKLLRKYAKGKHFISTDPLTAMVIPKEILNRKETYIIHVTREPKSFAKSFYNFSRGRALSFIAHNFVPLWQPTVWPLENIVNPKIQKKYERVNWLKNRWFEKQYSSLSNYHKIPFEEIFEGKLLQETVNKCLGENLTITDEDLGKKSNKSSFI
;
A
#
# COMPACT_ATOMS: atom_id res chain seq x y z
N MET A 1 -4.77 46.78 -1.15
CA MET A 1 -4.79 45.79 -0.05
C MET A 1 -4.46 44.42 -0.65
N ARG A 2 -3.19 44.01 -0.64
CA ARG A 2 -2.78 42.67 -1.11
C ARG A 2 -3.09 41.71 0.02
N PHE A 3 -4.12 40.89 -0.14
CA PHE A 3 -4.29 39.72 0.73
C PHE A 3 -3.05 38.85 0.53
N ALA A 4 -2.21 38.75 1.57
CA ALA A 4 -1.20 37.73 1.63
C ALA A 4 -1.94 36.41 1.49
N LEU A 5 -1.71 35.70 0.38
CA LEU A 5 -2.15 34.32 0.24
C LEU A 5 -1.50 33.59 1.42
N SER A 6 -2.31 33.28 2.45
CA SER A 6 -1.90 32.41 3.54
C SER A 6 -1.26 31.20 2.87
N SER A 7 -0.02 30.89 3.22
CA SER A 7 0.71 29.76 2.68
C SER A 7 -0.20 28.54 2.65
N GLU A 8 -0.76 28.22 1.47
CA GLU A 8 -1.59 27.03 1.32
C GLU A 8 -0.70 25.87 1.76
N HIS A 9 -1.07 25.23 2.86
CA HIS A 9 -0.29 24.11 3.38
C HIS A 9 -0.24 23.05 2.29
N MET A 10 0.93 22.90 1.67
CA MET A 10 1.12 21.94 0.59
C MET A 10 0.77 20.55 1.11
N GLN A 11 -0.14 19.88 0.40
CA GLN A 11 -0.65 18.60 0.80
C GLN A 11 0.46 17.53 0.75
N LYS A 12 0.90 17.05 1.92
CA LYS A 12 1.78 15.88 2.04
C LYS A 12 1.05 14.60 1.65
N ILE A 13 1.80 13.70 1.01
CA ILE A 13 1.32 12.38 0.59
C ILE A 13 2.30 11.33 1.09
N LEU A 14 1.83 10.38 1.89
CA LEU A 14 2.62 9.23 2.35
C LEU A 14 1.99 7.94 1.80
N ILE A 15 2.76 7.15 1.05
CA ILE A 15 2.25 5.92 0.43
C ILE A 15 3.09 4.74 0.88
N PHE A 16 2.45 3.78 1.54
CA PHE A 16 3.06 2.49 1.81
C PHE A 16 2.79 1.56 0.62
N VAL A 17 3.85 1.15 -0.05
CA VAL A 17 3.80 0.16 -1.15
C VAL A 17 4.28 -1.19 -0.63
N SER A 18 3.58 -2.26 -0.98
CA SER A 18 3.99 -3.63 -0.63
C SER A 18 3.31 -4.64 -1.54
N THR A 19 3.73 -5.90 -1.48
CA THR A 19 3.11 -7.00 -2.23
C THR A 19 1.78 -7.47 -1.60
N GLY A 20 1.29 -6.78 -0.57
CA GLY A 20 0.24 -7.25 0.33
C GLY A 20 0.78 -8.19 1.41
N ARG A 21 -0.04 -8.45 2.43
CA ARG A 21 0.32 -9.29 3.60
C ARG A 21 1.59 -8.86 4.34
N CYS A 22 1.88 -7.55 4.33
CA CYS A 22 3.01 -6.93 5.03
C CYS A 22 2.51 -6.02 6.17
N GLY A 23 1.50 -6.46 6.93
CA GLY A 23 0.96 -5.69 8.07
C GLY A 23 0.29 -4.35 7.72
N THR A 24 0.04 -4.07 6.44
CA THR A 24 -0.49 -2.77 5.98
C THR A 24 -1.82 -2.36 6.60
N THR A 25 -2.66 -3.34 6.97
CA THR A 25 -3.89 -3.08 7.72
C THR A 25 -3.57 -2.52 9.09
N ARG A 26 -2.65 -3.16 9.85
CA ARG A 26 -2.22 -2.66 11.16
C ARG A 26 -1.56 -1.29 11.06
N LEU A 27 -0.71 -1.07 10.05
CA LEU A 27 -0.12 0.24 9.79
C LEU A 27 -1.22 1.30 9.64
N GLY A 28 -2.27 1.02 8.86
CA GLY A 28 -3.38 1.95 8.67
C GLY A 28 -4.16 2.21 9.96
N GLU A 29 -4.36 1.18 10.79
CA GLU A 29 -5.01 1.31 12.11
C GLU A 29 -4.19 2.20 13.05
N ILE A 30 -2.89 1.91 13.24
CA ILE A 30 -1.99 2.70 14.11
C ILE A 30 -1.98 4.17 13.67
N LEU A 31 -1.79 4.42 12.37
CA LEU A 31 -1.70 5.78 11.86
C LEU A 31 -3.02 6.54 12.03
N ARG A 32 -4.16 5.87 11.89
CA ARG A 32 -5.48 6.48 12.13
C ARG A 32 -5.72 6.76 13.60
N GLU A 33 -5.27 5.87 14.49
CA GLU A 33 -5.38 6.02 15.94
C GLU A 33 -4.50 7.17 16.48
N LYS A 34 -3.33 7.39 15.86
CA LYS A 34 -2.29 8.28 16.42
C LYS A 34 -2.13 9.63 15.72
N LEU A 35 -2.60 9.79 14.48
CA LEU A 35 -2.53 11.07 13.77
C LEU A 35 -3.77 11.93 14.02
N PRO A 36 -3.63 13.27 14.05
CA PRO A 36 -4.77 14.18 14.13
C PRO A 36 -5.72 14.02 12.94
N ALA A 37 -6.95 13.58 13.21
CA ALA A 37 -7.93 13.24 12.17
C ALA A 37 -8.42 14.45 11.38
N ASP A 38 -8.29 15.67 11.91
CA ASP A 38 -8.57 16.94 11.23
C ASP A 38 -7.51 17.26 10.17
N LYS A 39 -6.26 16.85 10.38
CA LYS A 39 -5.12 17.13 9.50
C LYS A 39 -4.80 15.99 8.52
N TYR A 40 -5.08 14.74 8.90
CA TYR A 40 -4.69 13.55 8.14
C TYR A 40 -5.89 12.69 7.72
N GLN A 41 -5.81 12.14 6.51
CA GLN A 41 -6.67 11.06 6.06
C GLN A 41 -5.84 9.79 5.85
N VAL A 42 -6.15 8.73 6.59
CA VAL A 42 -5.47 7.43 6.50
C VAL A 42 -6.39 6.37 5.90
N GLU A 43 -6.04 5.91 4.70
CA GLU A 43 -6.84 4.94 3.93
C GLU A 43 -6.15 3.59 3.73
N HIS A 44 -6.92 2.53 3.92
CA HIS A 44 -6.53 1.15 3.63
C HIS A 44 -7.63 0.46 2.83
N GLN A 45 -7.30 -0.07 1.65
CA GLN A 45 -8.23 -0.82 0.79
C GLN A 45 -9.56 -0.10 0.51
N VAL A 46 -9.49 0.92 -0.34
CA VAL A 46 -10.65 1.70 -0.77
C VAL A 46 -11.44 1.03 -1.91
N SER A 47 -12.61 1.60 -2.26
CA SER A 47 -13.52 0.97 -3.23
C SER A 47 -12.92 0.77 -4.63
N ILE A 48 -11.98 1.61 -5.04
CA ILE A 48 -11.32 1.53 -6.36
C ILE A 48 -10.11 0.58 -6.38
N SER A 49 -9.66 0.10 -5.22
CA SER A 49 -8.39 -0.60 -5.07
C SER A 49 -8.33 -1.92 -5.81
N ARG A 50 -9.45 -2.64 -5.90
CA ARG A 50 -9.52 -3.90 -6.67
C ARG A 50 -9.30 -3.64 -8.17
N LEU A 51 -9.94 -2.61 -8.70
CA LEU A 51 -9.75 -2.17 -10.09
C LEU A 51 -8.31 -1.70 -10.31
N ALA A 52 -7.76 -0.93 -9.36
CA ALA A 52 -6.37 -0.49 -9.39
C ALA A 52 -5.37 -1.67 -9.46
N ASN A 53 -5.59 -2.72 -8.67
CA ASN A 53 -4.74 -3.92 -8.70
C ASN A 53 -4.81 -4.66 -10.03
N VAL A 54 -6.02 -4.89 -10.56
CA VAL A 54 -6.20 -5.57 -11.86
C VAL A 54 -5.55 -4.76 -12.99
N LEU A 55 -5.78 -3.44 -13.04
CA LEU A 55 -5.17 -2.58 -14.06
C LEU A 55 -3.65 -2.45 -13.89
N GLY A 56 -3.16 -2.40 -12.65
CA GLY A 56 -1.73 -2.41 -12.35
C GLY A 56 -1.05 -3.69 -12.84
N ASN A 57 -1.65 -4.86 -12.56
CA ASN A 57 -1.14 -6.14 -13.05
C ASN A 57 -1.29 -6.28 -14.57
N LEU A 58 -2.32 -5.69 -15.19
CA LEU A 58 -2.43 -5.63 -16.66
C LEU A 58 -1.28 -4.81 -17.26
N MET A 59 -1.07 -3.59 -16.76
CA MET A 59 0.01 -2.69 -17.22
C MET A 59 1.41 -3.27 -17.00
N TYR A 60 1.58 -4.19 -16.04
CA TYR A 60 2.81 -4.95 -15.89
C TYR A 60 3.15 -5.76 -17.17
N TYR A 61 2.15 -6.32 -17.85
CA TYR A 61 2.34 -7.13 -19.06
C TYR A 61 2.34 -6.32 -20.35
N ILE A 62 1.44 -5.34 -20.47
CA ILE A 62 1.22 -4.62 -21.75
C ILE A 62 1.90 -3.25 -21.81
N GLY A 63 2.57 -2.84 -20.74
CA GLY A 63 3.23 -1.54 -20.63
C GLY A 63 2.50 -0.53 -19.74
N ASN A 64 3.23 0.51 -19.34
CA ASN A 64 2.75 1.55 -18.43
C ASN A 64 1.88 2.59 -19.15
N SER A 65 0.73 2.94 -18.58
CA SER A 65 -0.12 4.05 -19.04
C SER A 65 -0.30 5.11 -17.95
N GLU A 66 0.42 6.23 -18.06
CA GLU A 66 0.31 7.33 -17.10
C GLU A 66 -1.09 7.96 -17.09
N ARG A 67 -1.82 7.95 -18.21
CA ARG A 67 -3.22 8.43 -18.27
C ARG A 67 -4.13 7.62 -17.36
N ILE A 68 -4.02 6.28 -17.39
CA ILE A 68 -4.81 5.38 -16.54
C ILE A 68 -4.43 5.58 -15.07
N LYS A 69 -3.13 5.62 -14.76
CA LYS A 69 -2.63 5.87 -13.40
C LYS A 69 -3.16 7.19 -12.83
N LYS A 70 -3.06 8.28 -13.59
CA LYS A 70 -3.60 9.58 -13.21
C LYS A 70 -5.10 9.53 -12.95
N TRP A 71 -5.87 8.89 -13.83
CA TRP A 71 -7.31 8.76 -13.65
C TRP A 71 -7.68 8.02 -12.36
N ILE A 72 -7.07 6.86 -12.11
CA ILE A 72 -7.33 6.07 -10.90
C ILE A 72 -6.93 6.84 -9.64
N PHE A 73 -5.71 7.37 -9.62
CA PHE A 73 -5.14 8.00 -8.44
C PHE A 73 -5.81 9.34 -8.12
N ASN A 74 -6.18 10.14 -9.14
CA ASN A 74 -6.95 11.36 -8.92
C ASN A 74 -8.35 11.07 -8.38
N LYS A 75 -9.01 10.00 -8.85
CA LYS A 75 -10.29 9.56 -8.30
C LYS A 75 -10.16 9.15 -6.82
N LEU A 76 -9.05 8.52 -6.46
CA LEU A 76 -8.71 8.18 -5.08
C LEU A 76 -8.49 9.45 -4.23
N LEU A 77 -7.60 10.35 -4.64
CA LEU A 77 -7.32 11.59 -3.89
C LEU A 77 -8.56 12.47 -3.72
N ARG A 78 -9.33 12.69 -4.79
CA ARG A 78 -10.56 13.51 -4.73
C ARG A 78 -11.59 12.94 -3.75
N LYS A 79 -11.75 11.61 -3.73
CA LYS A 79 -12.77 10.97 -2.88
C LYS A 79 -12.35 10.92 -1.42
N TYR A 80 -11.07 10.66 -1.15
CA TYR A 80 -10.61 10.33 0.19
C TYR A 80 -9.83 11.45 0.87
N ALA A 81 -8.92 12.13 0.17
CA ALA A 81 -8.03 13.09 0.82
C ALA A 81 -8.75 14.35 1.35
N LYS A 82 -9.81 14.82 0.68
CA LYS A 82 -10.71 15.90 1.14
C LYS A 82 -9.99 17.12 1.77
N GLY A 83 -8.90 17.58 1.16
CA GLY A 83 -8.13 18.74 1.63
C GLY A 83 -7.14 18.45 2.79
N LYS A 84 -7.08 17.21 3.29
CA LYS A 84 -6.15 16.76 4.32
C LYS A 84 -4.86 16.19 3.73
N HIS A 85 -3.81 16.07 4.54
CA HIS A 85 -2.66 15.24 4.17
C HIS A 85 -3.11 13.80 3.96
N PHE A 86 -2.61 13.15 2.91
CA PHE A 86 -3.11 11.86 2.48
C PHE A 86 -2.12 10.75 2.80
N ILE A 87 -2.58 9.70 3.47
CA ILE A 87 -1.80 8.52 3.77
C ILE A 87 -2.51 7.30 3.21
N SER A 88 -1.84 6.54 2.35
CA SER A 88 -2.35 5.27 1.86
C SER A 88 -1.49 4.12 2.36
N THR A 89 -2.12 3.17 3.05
CA THR A 89 -1.53 1.87 3.36
C THR A 89 -2.07 0.78 2.45
N ASP A 90 -2.53 1.13 1.26
CA ASP A 90 -3.23 0.20 0.38
C ASP A 90 -2.27 -0.48 -0.62
N PRO A 91 -1.95 -1.77 -0.45
CA PRO A 91 -1.04 -2.46 -1.36
C PRO A 91 -1.61 -2.62 -2.77
N LEU A 92 -2.92 -2.51 -2.96
CA LEU A 92 -3.58 -2.75 -4.25
C LEU A 92 -3.44 -1.56 -5.21
N THR A 93 -3.15 -0.37 -4.69
CA THR A 93 -2.93 0.85 -5.50
C THR A 93 -1.45 1.07 -5.84
N ALA A 94 -0.56 0.27 -5.25
CA ALA A 94 0.89 0.43 -5.32
C ALA A 94 1.47 0.34 -6.74
N MET A 95 0.74 -0.21 -7.72
CA MET A 95 1.19 -0.29 -9.12
C MET A 95 0.64 0.82 -10.03
N VAL A 96 -0.23 1.69 -9.50
CA VAL A 96 -0.93 2.72 -10.30
C VAL A 96 -0.67 4.15 -9.85
N ILE A 97 0.42 4.38 -9.09
CA ILE A 97 0.82 5.72 -8.68
C ILE A 97 1.41 6.46 -9.89
N PRO A 98 0.84 7.59 -10.34
CA PRO A 98 1.34 8.30 -11.50
C PRO A 98 2.62 9.08 -11.19
N LYS A 99 3.49 9.25 -12.20
CA LYS A 99 4.75 10.01 -12.07
C LYS A 99 4.57 11.42 -11.53
N GLU A 100 3.47 12.07 -11.88
CA GLU A 100 3.14 13.41 -11.38
C GLU A 100 3.04 13.46 -9.85
N ILE A 101 2.53 12.39 -9.22
CA ILE A 101 2.47 12.30 -7.75
C ILE A 101 3.85 11.95 -7.21
N LEU A 102 4.54 10.97 -7.82
CA LEU A 102 5.87 10.54 -7.39
C LEU A 102 6.91 11.66 -7.41
N ASN A 103 6.80 12.60 -8.35
CA ASN A 103 7.75 13.71 -8.52
C ASN A 103 7.48 14.91 -7.58
N ARG A 104 6.42 14.87 -6.76
CA ARG A 104 6.16 15.93 -5.77
C ARG A 104 7.14 15.80 -4.61
N LYS A 105 7.72 16.92 -4.18
CA LYS A 105 8.66 16.95 -3.04
C LYS A 105 7.98 16.52 -1.73
N GLU A 106 6.66 16.66 -1.65
CA GLU A 106 5.83 16.34 -0.50
C GLU A 106 5.31 14.90 -0.52
N THR A 107 5.70 14.11 -1.52
CA THR A 107 5.36 12.68 -1.62
C THR A 107 6.49 11.82 -1.06
N TYR A 108 6.12 10.90 -0.17
CA TYR A 108 7.01 9.93 0.46
C TYR A 108 6.51 8.52 0.16
N ILE A 109 7.44 7.62 -0.19
CA ILE A 109 7.14 6.22 -0.50
C ILE A 109 7.85 5.33 0.49
N ILE A 110 7.08 4.56 1.27
CA ILE A 110 7.62 3.54 2.18
C ILE A 110 7.32 2.18 1.57
N HIS A 111 8.36 1.51 1.06
CA HIS A 111 8.26 0.18 0.49
C HIS A 111 8.49 -0.87 1.57
N VAL A 112 7.40 -1.52 2.00
CA VAL A 112 7.45 -2.60 2.98
C VAL A 112 7.64 -3.93 2.26
N THR A 113 8.78 -4.59 2.50
CA THR A 113 9.09 -5.91 1.93
C THR A 113 8.97 -7.02 2.96
N ARG A 114 8.60 -8.23 2.53
CA ARG A 114 8.51 -9.40 3.41
C ARG A 114 9.21 -10.58 2.77
N GLU A 115 9.83 -11.43 3.60
CA GLU A 115 10.49 -12.65 3.15
C GLU A 115 9.53 -13.52 2.30
N PRO A 116 9.96 -14.01 1.12
CA PRO A 116 9.07 -14.65 0.15
C PRO A 116 8.30 -15.86 0.68
N LYS A 117 8.93 -16.77 1.42
CA LYS A 117 8.26 -17.98 1.95
C LYS A 117 7.20 -17.62 2.98
N SER A 118 7.54 -16.68 3.87
CA SER A 118 6.65 -16.15 4.91
C SER A 118 5.46 -15.41 4.31
N PHE A 119 5.71 -14.60 3.27
CA PHE A 119 4.66 -14.01 2.45
C PHE A 119 3.76 -15.10 1.84
N ALA A 120 4.34 -16.08 1.13
CA ALA A 120 3.60 -17.09 0.39
C ALA A 120 2.69 -17.92 1.30
N LYS A 121 3.19 -18.31 2.49
CA LYS A 121 2.40 -19.00 3.51
C LYS A 121 1.24 -18.14 3.99
N SER A 122 1.48 -16.88 4.35
CA SER A 122 0.43 -15.96 4.79
C SER A 122 -0.62 -15.71 3.70
N PHE A 123 -0.16 -15.55 2.47
CA PHE A 123 -0.98 -15.28 1.29
C PHE A 123 -1.85 -16.48 0.93
N TYR A 124 -1.29 -17.69 0.96
CA TYR A 124 -2.01 -18.94 0.76
C TYR A 124 -3.16 -19.09 1.75
N ASN A 125 -2.89 -18.94 3.05
CA ASN A 125 -3.91 -18.99 4.09
C ASN A 125 -4.99 -17.93 3.88
N PHE A 126 -4.59 -16.70 3.55
CA PHE A 126 -5.54 -15.61 3.29
C PHE A 126 -6.43 -15.89 2.08
N SER A 127 -5.86 -16.38 0.98
CA SER A 127 -6.59 -16.68 -0.26
C SER A 127 -7.65 -17.77 -0.08
N ARG A 128 -7.52 -18.62 0.95
CA ARG A 128 -8.44 -19.71 1.26
C ARG A 128 -9.35 -19.42 2.46
N GLY A 129 -8.92 -18.55 3.38
CA GLY A 129 -9.62 -18.29 4.63
C GLY A 129 -10.83 -17.35 4.52
N ARG A 130 -11.01 -16.65 3.38
CA ARG A 130 -12.16 -15.74 3.18
C ARG A 130 -12.81 -16.01 1.82
N ALA A 131 -14.13 -16.20 1.79
CA ALA A 131 -14.87 -16.53 0.58
C ALA A 131 -14.63 -15.52 -0.57
N LEU A 132 -14.73 -14.22 -0.29
CA LEU A 132 -14.48 -13.18 -1.30
C LEU A 132 -13.03 -13.16 -1.79
N SER A 133 -12.07 -13.43 -0.89
CA SER A 133 -10.66 -13.55 -1.29
C SER A 133 -10.47 -14.78 -2.16
N PHE A 134 -11.04 -15.92 -1.78
CA PHE A 134 -11.01 -17.13 -2.57
C PHE A 134 -11.58 -16.91 -3.97
N ILE A 135 -12.71 -16.20 -4.08
CA ILE A 135 -13.30 -15.86 -5.38
C ILE A 135 -12.33 -14.99 -6.19
N ALA A 136 -11.82 -13.90 -5.60
CA ALA A 136 -10.91 -13.00 -6.30
C ALA A 136 -9.65 -13.72 -6.80
N HIS A 137 -9.09 -14.63 -6.00
CA HIS A 137 -7.88 -15.38 -6.34
C HIS A 137 -8.08 -16.47 -7.39
N ASN A 138 -9.31 -16.94 -7.61
CA ASN A 138 -9.59 -18.02 -8.55
C ASN A 138 -10.32 -17.58 -9.80
N PHE A 139 -11.08 -16.48 -9.77
CA PHE A 139 -11.97 -16.13 -10.87
C PHE A 139 -11.75 -14.74 -11.44
N VAL A 140 -11.00 -13.86 -10.77
CA VAL A 140 -10.68 -12.53 -11.32
C VAL A 140 -9.38 -12.62 -12.11
N PRO A 141 -9.41 -12.46 -13.45
CA PRO A 141 -8.19 -12.46 -14.25
C PRO A 141 -7.25 -11.36 -13.78
N LEU A 142 -5.94 -11.63 -13.83
CA LEU A 142 -4.90 -10.68 -13.44
C LEU A 142 -5.03 -10.19 -11.99
N TRP A 143 -5.68 -10.96 -11.12
CA TRP A 143 -5.70 -10.64 -9.69
C TRP A 143 -4.30 -10.67 -9.08
N GLN A 144 -3.46 -11.62 -9.51
CA GLN A 144 -2.02 -11.67 -9.25
C GLN A 144 -1.25 -11.90 -10.55
N PRO A 145 -0.03 -11.37 -10.68
CA PRO A 145 0.82 -11.69 -11.82
C PRO A 145 1.14 -13.19 -11.81
N THR A 146 1.15 -13.83 -12.98
CA THR A 146 1.58 -15.23 -13.21
C THR A 146 0.73 -16.34 -12.56
N VAL A 147 -0.37 -15.98 -11.89
CA VAL A 147 -1.35 -16.93 -11.36
C VAL A 147 -2.60 -16.84 -12.21
N TRP A 148 -2.91 -17.91 -12.92
CA TRP A 148 -4.10 -17.98 -13.78
C TRP A 148 -5.36 -18.30 -12.96
N PRO A 149 -6.56 -17.97 -13.47
CA PRO A 149 -7.81 -18.43 -12.87
C PRO A 149 -7.80 -19.93 -12.60
N LEU A 150 -8.43 -20.36 -11.50
CA LEU A 150 -8.46 -21.72 -10.96
C LEU A 150 -7.12 -22.32 -10.54
N GLU A 151 -5.99 -21.71 -10.90
CA GLU A 151 -4.66 -22.25 -10.59
C GLU A 151 -4.42 -22.36 -9.08
N ASN A 152 -5.02 -21.46 -8.30
CA ASN A 152 -4.94 -21.53 -6.84
C ASN A 152 -5.60 -22.80 -6.27
N ILE A 153 -6.55 -23.43 -6.97
CA ILE A 153 -7.16 -24.71 -6.58
C ILE A 153 -6.31 -25.89 -7.08
N VAL A 154 -5.93 -25.88 -8.36
CA VAL A 154 -5.38 -27.07 -9.02
C VAL A 154 -3.87 -27.23 -8.88
N ASN A 155 -3.13 -26.15 -8.62
CA ASN A 155 -1.67 -26.19 -8.61
C ASN A 155 -1.11 -26.59 -7.22
N PRO A 156 -0.52 -27.78 -7.06
CA PRO A 156 0.05 -28.20 -5.77
C PRO A 156 1.25 -27.35 -5.32
N LYS A 157 1.89 -26.64 -6.26
CA LYS A 157 3.02 -25.74 -6.03
C LYS A 157 2.60 -24.26 -5.99
N ILE A 158 1.33 -23.96 -5.71
CA ILE A 158 0.82 -22.58 -5.69
C ILE A 158 1.60 -21.65 -4.77
N GLN A 159 2.12 -22.13 -3.63
CA GLN A 159 2.96 -21.31 -2.74
C GLN A 159 4.25 -20.83 -3.43
N LYS A 160 4.88 -21.66 -4.27
CA LYS A 160 6.04 -21.25 -5.07
C LYS A 160 5.69 -20.17 -6.09
N LYS A 161 4.48 -20.22 -6.64
CA LYS A 161 3.97 -19.11 -7.46
C LYS A 161 3.75 -17.84 -6.65
N TYR A 162 3.27 -17.95 -5.41
CA TYR A 162 3.15 -16.78 -4.53
C TYR A 162 4.52 -16.20 -4.14
N GLU A 163 5.55 -17.03 -3.90
CA GLU A 163 6.93 -16.55 -3.76
C GLU A 163 7.36 -15.75 -5.00
N ARG A 164 7.08 -16.27 -6.21
CA ARG A 164 7.37 -15.57 -7.47
C ARG A 164 6.59 -14.26 -7.61
N VAL A 165 5.31 -14.23 -7.24
CA VAL A 165 4.48 -13.01 -7.24
C VAL A 165 5.11 -11.93 -6.37
N ASN A 166 5.55 -12.29 -5.16
CA ASN A 166 6.22 -11.37 -4.25
C ASN A 166 7.50 -10.83 -4.87
N TRP A 167 8.37 -11.70 -5.39
CA TRP A 167 9.60 -11.28 -6.06
C TRP A 167 9.34 -10.33 -7.23
N LEU A 168 8.39 -10.67 -8.12
CA LEU A 168 8.04 -9.85 -9.29
C LEU A 168 7.56 -8.46 -8.88
N LYS A 169 6.66 -8.37 -7.89
CA LYS A 169 6.13 -7.10 -7.41
C LYS A 169 7.19 -6.26 -6.71
N ASN A 170 8.00 -6.84 -5.82
CA ASN A 170 9.10 -6.12 -5.15
C ASN A 170 10.11 -5.57 -6.15
N ARG A 171 10.52 -6.40 -7.13
CA ARG A 171 11.41 -5.95 -8.22
C ARG A 171 10.79 -4.82 -9.03
N TRP A 172 9.49 -4.89 -9.32
CA TRP A 172 8.79 -3.81 -10.01
C TRP A 172 8.77 -2.52 -9.17
N PHE A 173 8.43 -2.60 -7.88
CA PHE A 173 8.42 -1.43 -6.97
C PHE A 173 9.78 -0.77 -6.87
N GLU A 174 10.85 -1.55 -6.68
CA GLU A 174 12.21 -1.01 -6.64
C GLU A 174 12.57 -0.32 -7.95
N LYS A 175 12.29 -0.94 -9.11
CA LYS A 175 12.53 -0.32 -10.41
C LYS A 175 11.76 1.00 -10.59
N GLN A 176 10.54 1.11 -10.05
CA GLN A 176 9.74 2.32 -10.20
C GLN A 176 10.09 3.43 -9.21
N TYR A 177 10.49 3.08 -7.98
CA TYR A 177 10.51 4.03 -6.87
C TYR A 177 11.89 4.29 -6.28
N SER A 178 12.88 3.42 -6.50
CA SER A 178 14.21 3.55 -5.86
C SER A 178 14.99 4.82 -6.25
N SER A 179 14.68 5.44 -7.38
CA SER A 179 15.32 6.68 -7.82
C SER A 179 14.72 7.94 -7.16
N LEU A 180 13.66 7.81 -6.37
CA LEU A 180 13.03 8.94 -5.69
C LEU A 180 13.80 9.26 -4.40
N SER A 181 14.07 10.54 -4.14
CA SER A 181 14.78 10.98 -2.92
C SER A 181 14.05 10.62 -1.63
N ASN A 182 12.72 10.51 -1.70
CA ASN A 182 11.83 10.26 -0.57
C ASN A 182 11.34 8.80 -0.53
N TYR A 183 12.09 7.88 -1.15
CA TYR A 183 11.82 6.45 -1.11
C TYR A 183 12.62 5.77 0.01
N HIS A 184 11.93 5.00 0.83
CA HIS A 184 12.54 4.19 1.89
C HIS A 184 12.03 2.75 1.79
N LYS A 185 12.95 1.80 1.69
CA LYS A 185 12.64 0.36 1.70
C LYS A 185 12.89 -0.18 3.11
N ILE A 186 11.89 -0.84 3.69
CA ILE A 186 11.93 -1.35 5.06
C ILE A 186 11.40 -2.80 5.09
N PRO A 187 12.12 -3.75 5.69
CA PRO A 187 11.60 -5.08 5.97
C PRO A 187 10.36 -5.05 6.90
N PHE A 188 9.43 -5.96 6.66
CA PHE A 188 8.18 -6.08 7.41
C PHE A 188 8.43 -6.38 8.88
N GLU A 189 9.47 -7.14 9.19
CA GLU A 189 9.87 -7.47 10.54
C GLU A 189 10.34 -6.19 11.26
N GLU A 190 11.22 -5.41 10.62
CA GLU A 190 11.79 -4.19 11.19
C GLU A 190 10.75 -3.07 11.37
N ILE A 191 9.76 -2.92 10.48
CA ILE A 191 8.78 -1.82 10.59
C ILE A 191 7.88 -1.94 11.83
N PHE A 192 7.77 -3.14 12.42
CA PHE A 192 7.02 -3.38 13.65
C PHE A 192 7.92 -3.58 14.88
N GLU A 193 9.21 -3.25 14.77
CA GLU A 193 10.18 -3.36 15.85
C GLU A 193 10.68 -1.98 16.29
N GLY A 194 10.73 -1.77 17.61
CA GLY A 194 11.22 -0.54 18.24
C GLY A 194 10.49 0.71 17.76
N LYS A 195 11.25 1.76 17.41
CA LYS A 195 10.73 3.09 17.04
C LYS A 195 10.74 3.36 15.54
N LEU A 196 11.03 2.37 14.70
CA LEU A 196 11.31 2.62 13.28
C LEU A 196 10.11 3.23 12.52
N LEU A 197 8.90 2.71 12.73
CA LEU A 197 7.68 3.27 12.13
C LEU A 197 7.45 4.71 12.60
N GLN A 198 7.63 4.96 13.90
CA GLN A 198 7.47 6.28 14.50
C GLN A 198 8.46 7.28 13.89
N GLU A 199 9.75 6.94 13.86
CA GLU A 199 10.82 7.78 13.30
C GLU A 199 10.59 8.07 11.82
N THR A 200 10.20 7.04 11.05
CA THR A 200 9.90 7.19 9.62
C THR A 200 8.74 8.15 9.40
N VAL A 201 7.63 7.98 10.13
CA VAL A 201 6.43 8.82 9.99
C VAL A 201 6.71 10.25 10.44
N ASN A 202 7.39 10.42 11.58
CA ASN A 202 7.77 11.73 12.12
C ASN A 202 8.67 12.49 11.14
N LYS A 203 9.65 11.80 10.53
CA LYS A 203 10.52 12.37 9.50
C LYS A 203 9.74 12.80 8.25
N CYS A 204 8.84 11.95 7.74
CA CYS A 204 8.06 12.27 6.53
C CYS A 204 7.04 13.39 6.76
N LEU A 205 6.34 13.35 7.89
CA LEU A 205 5.19 14.20 8.15
C LEU A 205 5.54 15.46 8.96
N GLY A 206 6.71 15.50 9.60
CA GLY A 206 7.09 16.56 10.53
C GLY A 206 6.22 16.57 11.79
N GLU A 207 5.85 15.37 12.25
CA GLU A 207 4.98 15.15 13.40
C GLU A 207 5.76 14.60 14.59
N ASN A 208 5.20 14.74 15.80
CA ASN A 208 5.73 14.15 17.02
C ASN A 208 4.82 13.01 17.49
N LEU A 209 4.68 11.99 16.64
CA LEU A 209 3.84 10.84 16.93
C LEU A 209 4.52 9.93 17.95
N THR A 210 3.73 9.34 18.85
CA THR A 210 4.18 8.34 19.83
C THR A 210 3.49 7.00 19.55
N ILE A 211 4.27 5.97 19.21
CA ILE A 211 3.83 4.59 19.00
C ILE A 211 4.43 3.74 20.11
N THR A 212 3.61 2.98 20.84
CA THR A 212 4.09 2.07 21.88
C THR A 212 4.25 0.65 21.34
N ASP A 213 5.02 -0.19 22.03
CA ASP A 213 5.14 -1.62 21.69
C ASP A 213 3.78 -2.35 21.72
N GLU A 214 2.87 -1.90 22.58
CA GLU A 214 1.49 -2.41 22.63
C GLU A 214 0.74 -2.11 21.32
N ASP A 215 0.94 -0.93 20.73
CA ASP A 215 0.33 -0.58 19.45
C ASP A 215 0.85 -1.48 18.32
N LEU A 216 2.14 -1.83 18.35
CA LEU A 216 2.78 -2.71 17.37
C LEU A 216 2.35 -4.18 17.53
N GLY A 217 2.15 -4.63 18.77
CA GLY A 217 1.79 -6.02 19.11
C GLY A 217 0.33 -6.41 18.83
N LYS A 218 -0.57 -5.44 18.60
CA LYS A 218 -2.00 -5.71 18.32
C LYS A 218 -2.18 -6.42 16.97
N LYS A 219 -2.80 -7.62 16.99
CA LYS A 219 -3.22 -8.32 15.76
C LYS A 219 -4.48 -7.66 15.16
N SER A 220 -4.47 -7.35 13.86
CA SER A 220 -5.58 -6.69 13.11
C SER A 220 -6.90 -7.47 12.96
N ASN A 221 -7.22 -8.41 13.86
CA ASN A 221 -8.44 -9.23 13.78
C ASN A 221 -9.39 -9.04 14.98
N LYS A 222 -9.24 -7.97 15.77
CA LYS A 222 -10.19 -7.60 16.84
C LYS A 222 -11.07 -6.39 16.51
N SER A 223 -10.79 -5.67 15.43
CA SER A 223 -11.62 -4.59 14.91
C SER A 223 -12.54 -5.17 13.82
N SER A 224 -13.76 -5.54 14.20
CA SER A 224 -14.82 -5.89 13.25
C SER A 224 -15.20 -4.63 12.45
N PHE A 225 -14.52 -4.36 11.34
CA PHE A 225 -15.00 -3.41 10.36
C PHE A 225 -15.93 -4.15 9.39
N ILE A 226 -17.21 -3.85 9.58
CA ILE A 226 -18.36 -4.11 8.68
C ILE A 226 -18.14 -3.36 7.36
#